data_AF-B8FIS7-F1
#
_entry.id   AF-B8FIS7-F1
#
_cell.length_a   1.000
_cell.length_b   1.000
_cell.length_c   1.000
_cell.angle_alpha   90.00
_cell.angle_beta   90.00
_cell.angle_gamma   90.00
#
_symmetry.space_group_name_H-M   'P 1'
#
loop_
_entity.id
_entity.type
_entity.pdbx_description
1 polymer ?
#
loop_
_entity_poly.entity_id
_entity_poly.type
_entity_poly.pdbx_seq_one_letter_code
_entity_poly.pdbx_strand_id
1 'polypeptide(L)'
;MPAMDMIDRSLFYSDESEKTKLNWLCYELAMAFYDDLVKPLKKTRHKIHKLRTAVFSVYAALELRDAICIYADGDANSLEIHEAILDNHLPPLGPKTKRKILKIMKKSWDEQIILCRLCHTNCLQDRDARCYLFEGLE
;
A
#
# COMPACT_ATOMS: atom_id res chain seq x y z
N MET A 1 8.26 13.87 -8.32
CA MET A 1 8.80 12.77 -7.52
C MET A 1 7.72 11.72 -7.50
N PRO A 2 7.81 10.73 -8.41
CA PRO A 2 6.97 9.54 -8.40
C PRO A 2 7.18 8.73 -7.11
N ALA A 3 6.22 7.87 -6.74
CA ALA A 3 6.33 6.96 -5.60
C ALA A 3 7.62 6.11 -5.62
N MET A 4 8.06 5.68 -6.81
CA MET A 4 9.28 4.89 -7.00
C MET A 4 10.57 5.59 -6.52
N ASP A 5 10.58 6.93 -6.42
CA ASP A 5 11.72 7.67 -5.87
C ASP A 5 11.74 7.69 -4.32
N MET A 6 10.66 7.23 -3.68
CA MET A 6 10.39 7.46 -2.24
C MET A 6 10.17 6.17 -1.45
N ILE A 7 9.63 5.14 -2.10
CA ILE A 7 9.36 3.84 -1.49
C ILE A 7 10.24 2.80 -2.19
N ASP A 8 11.22 2.32 -1.44
CA ASP A 8 12.09 1.24 -1.90
C ASP A 8 11.43 -0.11 -1.68
N ARG A 9 11.50 -1.00 -2.69
CA ARG A 9 10.94 -2.35 -2.63
C ARG A 9 11.57 -3.23 -1.53
N SER A 10 12.81 -2.95 -1.12
CA SER A 10 13.50 -3.64 -0.01
C SER A 10 12.84 -3.42 1.35
N LEU A 11 11.90 -2.46 1.47
CA LEU A 11 11.12 -2.27 2.69
C LEU A 11 10.05 -3.35 2.92
N PHE A 12 9.84 -4.25 1.96
CA PHE A 12 8.78 -5.27 1.98
C PHE A 12 9.30 -6.70 2.18
N TYR A 13 10.59 -6.88 2.41
CA TYR A 13 11.19 -8.17 2.73
C TYR A 13 12.47 -7.98 3.55
N SER A 14 12.69 -8.87 4.50
CA SER A 14 13.90 -8.94 5.33
C SER A 14 14.89 -9.98 4.79
N ASP A 15 14.38 -10.99 4.09
CA ASP A 15 15.16 -12.06 3.47
C ASP A 15 14.53 -12.57 2.15
N GLU A 16 15.20 -13.53 1.50
CA GLU A 16 14.79 -14.08 0.21
C GLU A 16 13.45 -14.85 0.24
N SER A 17 13.07 -15.40 1.39
CA SER A 17 11.80 -16.13 1.56
C SER A 17 10.60 -15.17 1.61
N GLU A 18 10.82 -13.94 2.07
CA GLU A 18 9.81 -12.88 2.11
C GLU A 18 9.61 -12.18 0.76
N LYS A 19 10.37 -12.54 -0.29
CA LYS A 19 10.13 -12.05 -1.66
C LYS A 19 8.95 -12.76 -2.31
N THR A 20 7.78 -12.66 -1.70
CA THR A 20 6.54 -13.31 -2.13
C THR A 20 5.71 -12.38 -3.01
N LYS A 21 4.75 -12.94 -3.77
CA LYS A 21 3.83 -12.12 -4.57
C LYS A 21 2.89 -11.28 -3.70
N LEU A 22 2.54 -11.75 -2.51
CA LEU A 22 1.79 -10.95 -1.53
C LEU A 22 2.58 -9.71 -1.10
N ASN A 23 3.87 -9.86 -0.77
CA ASN A 23 4.70 -8.73 -0.39
C ASN A 23 4.92 -7.76 -1.57
N TRP A 24 4.98 -8.27 -2.80
CA TRP A 24 4.98 -7.41 -3.98
C TRP A 24 3.68 -6.61 -4.14
N LEU A 25 2.53 -7.23 -3.91
CA LEU A 25 1.25 -6.53 -3.93
C LEU A 25 1.19 -5.45 -2.84
N CYS A 26 1.72 -5.71 -1.65
CA CYS A 26 1.85 -4.71 -0.58
C CYS A 26 2.73 -3.53 -1.03
N TYR A 27 3.83 -3.80 -1.73
CA TYR A 27 4.68 -2.74 -2.30
C TYR A 27 3.91 -1.87 -3.31
N GLU A 28 3.19 -2.49 -4.26
CA GLU A 28 2.37 -1.74 -5.23
C GLU A 28 1.27 -0.93 -4.54
N LEU A 29 0.63 -1.50 -3.53
CA LEU A 29 -0.39 -0.80 -2.75
C LEU A 29 0.18 0.40 -1.98
N ALA A 30 1.38 0.27 -1.40
CA ALA A 30 2.05 1.39 -0.75
C ALA A 30 2.37 2.52 -1.74
N MET A 31 2.79 2.20 -2.96
CA MET A 31 2.98 3.19 -4.01
C MET A 31 1.68 3.90 -4.37
N ALA A 32 0.59 3.16 -4.54
CA ALA A 32 -0.73 3.71 -4.82
C ALA A 32 -1.21 4.65 -3.69
N PHE A 33 -1.08 4.22 -2.44
CA PHE A 33 -1.38 5.05 -1.27
C PHE A 33 -0.54 6.33 -1.24
N TYR A 34 0.77 6.23 -1.50
CA TYR A 34 1.63 7.40 -1.51
C TYR A 34 1.18 8.42 -2.55
N ASP A 35 1.01 7.99 -3.80
CA ASP A 35 0.64 8.88 -4.89
C ASP A 35 -0.70 9.57 -4.60
N ASP A 36 -1.70 8.82 -4.13
CA ASP A 36 -3.03 9.36 -3.86
C ASP A 36 -3.09 10.22 -2.59
N LEU A 37 -2.27 9.95 -1.58
CA LEU A 37 -2.18 10.80 -0.38
C LEU A 37 -1.36 12.07 -0.64
N VAL A 38 -0.39 12.03 -1.57
CA VAL A 38 0.41 13.19 -1.96
C VAL A 38 -0.30 14.06 -3.01
N LYS A 39 -1.10 13.51 -3.91
CA LYS A 39 -1.85 14.27 -4.95
C LYS A 39 -2.60 15.50 -4.41
N PRO A 40 -3.36 15.42 -3.29
CA PRO A 40 -4.06 16.56 -2.72
C PRO A 40 -3.16 17.60 -2.04
N LEU A 41 -1.88 17.29 -1.84
CA LEU A 41 -0.92 18.19 -1.22
C LEU A 41 -0.49 19.24 -2.25
N LYS A 42 -0.55 20.52 -1.88
CA LYS A 42 0.00 21.60 -2.71
C LYS A 42 1.47 21.28 -3.02
N LYS A 43 1.91 21.54 -4.27
CA LYS A 43 3.29 21.29 -4.76
C LYS A 43 4.39 21.84 -3.83
N THR A 44 4.07 22.85 -3.03
CA THR A 44 4.95 23.53 -2.07
C THR A 44 5.11 22.83 -0.71
N ARG A 45 4.42 21.73 -0.43
CA ARG A 45 4.62 21.03 0.86
C ARG A 45 6.04 20.44 0.94
N HIS A 46 6.72 20.75 2.06
CA HIS A 46 8.11 20.40 2.35
C HIS A 46 8.39 18.90 2.20
N LYS A 47 9.64 18.56 1.82
CA LYS A 47 10.17 17.19 1.68
C LYS A 47 9.80 16.28 2.86
N ILE A 48 9.78 16.82 4.08
CA ILE A 48 9.42 16.11 5.32
C ILE A 48 8.00 15.52 5.25
N HIS A 49 7.01 16.24 4.70
CA HIS A 49 5.65 15.71 4.57
C HIS A 49 5.60 14.55 3.60
N LYS A 50 6.29 14.65 2.47
CA LYS A 50 6.37 13.57 1.49
C LYS A 50 7.03 12.33 2.10
N LEU A 51 8.13 12.50 2.81
CA LEU A 51 8.81 11.38 3.49
C LEU A 51 7.89 10.71 4.53
N ARG A 52 7.20 11.49 5.36
CA ARG A 52 6.23 10.95 6.32
C ARG A 52 5.09 10.20 5.65
N THR A 53 4.60 10.71 4.51
CA THR A 53 3.58 10.01 3.72
C THR A 53 4.12 8.71 3.14
N ALA A 54 5.36 8.67 2.66
CA ALA A 54 5.98 7.43 2.17
C ALA A 54 6.10 6.38 3.28
N VAL A 55 6.61 6.76 4.45
CA VAL A 55 6.72 5.86 5.60
C VAL A 55 5.35 5.35 6.03
N PHE A 56 4.35 6.24 6.13
CA PHE A 56 2.99 5.84 6.45
C PHE A 56 2.39 4.89 5.41
N SER A 57 2.62 5.13 4.12
CA SER A 57 2.11 4.24 3.07
C SER A 57 2.69 2.84 3.13
N VAL A 58 3.99 2.71 3.45
CA VAL A 58 4.65 1.41 3.67
C VAL A 58 4.03 0.69 4.86
N TYR A 59 3.96 1.37 6.02
CA TYR A 59 3.34 0.83 7.22
C TYR A 59 1.91 0.36 6.94
N ALA A 60 1.09 1.22 6.33
CA ALA A 60 -0.31 0.92 6.09
C ALA A 60 -0.50 -0.28 5.16
N ALA A 61 0.32 -0.43 4.12
CA ALA A 61 0.22 -1.58 3.23
C ALA A 61 0.59 -2.90 3.93
N LEU A 62 1.62 -2.88 4.79
CA LEU A 62 2.03 -4.05 5.57
C LEU A 62 1.00 -4.44 6.62
N GLU A 63 0.42 -3.48 7.34
CA GLU A 63 -0.64 -3.73 8.32
C GLU A 63 -1.91 -4.31 7.70
N LEU A 64 -2.19 -3.97 6.44
CA LEU A 64 -3.35 -4.49 5.71
C LEU A 64 -3.11 -5.89 5.13
N ARG A 65 -1.92 -6.48 5.27
CA ARG A 65 -1.57 -7.76 4.64
C ARG A 65 -2.56 -8.87 4.98
N ASP A 66 -2.91 -9.03 6.25
CA ASP A 66 -3.84 -10.09 6.68
C ASP A 66 -5.27 -9.83 6.17
N ALA A 67 -5.71 -8.57 6.16
CA ALA A 67 -7.00 -8.18 5.60
C ALA A 67 -7.05 -8.42 4.08
N ILE A 68 -5.93 -8.25 3.36
CA ILE A 68 -5.80 -8.57 1.94
C ILE A 68 -5.94 -10.09 1.72
N CYS A 69 -5.35 -10.92 2.57
CA CYS A 69 -5.52 -12.38 2.50
C CYS A 69 -6.99 -12.79 2.68
N ILE A 70 -7.65 -12.27 3.73
CA ILE A 70 -9.08 -12.52 3.98
C ILE A 70 -9.93 -12.09 2.78
N TYR A 71 -9.64 -10.94 2.19
CA TYR A 71 -10.31 -10.49 0.97
C TYR A 71 -10.07 -11.45 -0.21
N ALA A 72 -8.83 -11.90 -0.40
CA ALA A 72 -8.43 -12.76 -1.51
C ALA A 72 -9.07 -14.16 -1.44
N ASP A 73 -9.34 -14.65 -0.23
CA ASP A 73 -10.00 -15.95 0.00
C ASP A 73 -11.52 -15.90 -0.26
N GLY A 74 -12.06 -14.72 -0.59
CA GLY A 74 -13.48 -14.52 -0.86
C GLY A 74 -14.32 -14.31 0.40
N ASP A 75 -13.68 -14.25 1.56
CA ASP A 75 -14.34 -14.07 2.85
C ASP A 75 -14.80 -12.62 3.10
N ALA A 76 -14.37 -11.67 2.25
CA ALA A 76 -14.81 -10.28 2.30
C ALA A 76 -15.15 -9.72 0.92
N ASN A 77 -16.30 -9.03 0.82
CA ASN A 77 -16.71 -8.31 -0.39
C ASN A 77 -15.83 -7.08 -0.67
N SER A 78 -15.11 -6.59 0.34
CA SER A 78 -14.23 -5.42 0.22
C SER A 78 -13.20 -5.41 1.35
N LEU A 79 -12.00 -4.88 1.08
CA LEU A 79 -10.98 -4.67 2.13
C LEU A 79 -11.46 -3.64 3.15
N GLU A 80 -11.58 -4.03 4.42
CA GLU A 80 -11.83 -3.09 5.52
C GLU A 80 -10.53 -2.40 5.94
N ILE A 81 -10.54 -1.06 5.98
CA ILE A 81 -9.40 -0.25 6.43
C ILE A 81 -9.87 0.49 7.69
N HIS A 82 -9.47 -0.01 8.86
CA HIS A 82 -9.90 0.53 10.14
C HIS A 82 -9.16 1.82 10.51
N GLU A 83 -9.80 2.72 11.27
CA GLU A 83 -9.18 3.98 11.70
C GLU A 83 -7.90 3.77 12.54
N ALA A 84 -7.77 2.61 13.20
CA ALA A 84 -6.62 2.25 14.02
C ALA A 84 -5.27 2.34 13.27
N ILE A 85 -5.28 2.08 11.95
CA ILE A 85 -4.09 2.21 11.10
C ILE A 85 -3.54 3.64 11.07
N LEU A 86 -4.42 4.63 11.27
CA LEU A 86 -4.02 6.04 11.35
C LEU A 86 -3.46 6.37 12.72
N ASP A 87 -4.10 5.86 13.78
CA ASP A 87 -3.76 6.20 15.16
C ASP A 87 -2.43 5.58 15.62
N ASN A 88 -2.05 4.44 15.05
CA ASN A 88 -0.80 3.77 15.38
C ASN A 88 0.44 4.49 14.81
N HIS A 89 0.30 5.27 13.74
CA HIS A 89 1.45 5.81 12.99
C HIS A 89 1.40 7.34 12.78
N LEU A 90 0.23 7.97 12.86
CA LEU A 90 0.10 9.41 12.64
C LEU A 90 -0.13 10.14 13.97
N PRO A 91 0.34 11.40 14.10
CA PRO A 91 -0.05 12.25 15.21
C PRO A 91 -1.58 12.38 15.26
N PRO A 92 -2.18 12.65 16.44
CA PRO A 92 -3.63 12.76 16.59
C PRO A 92 -4.27 13.60 15.50
N LEU A 93 -5.15 12.98 14.72
CA LEU A 93 -5.87 13.60 13.62
C LEU A 93 -7.31 13.87 14.00
N GLY A 94 -7.84 15.03 13.59
CA GLY A 94 -9.27 15.31 13.74
C GLY A 94 -10.13 14.33 12.90
N PRO A 95 -11.36 14.01 13.34
CA PRO A 95 -12.21 13.00 12.66
C PRO A 95 -12.45 13.27 11.17
N LYS A 96 -12.58 14.55 10.78
CA LYS A 96 -12.74 14.94 9.37
C LYS A 96 -11.52 14.55 8.52
N THR A 97 -10.32 14.70 9.07
CA THR A 97 -9.07 14.34 8.39
C THR A 97 -8.92 12.83 8.30
N LYS A 98 -9.21 12.09 9.37
CA LYS A 98 -9.21 10.61 9.37
C LYS A 98 -10.11 10.06 8.27
N ARG A 99 -11.38 10.47 8.23
CA ARG A 99 -12.33 10.05 7.20
C ARG A 99 -11.86 10.37 5.78
N LYS A 100 -11.20 11.51 5.58
CA LYS A 100 -10.65 11.87 4.26
C LYS A 100 -9.51 10.94 3.85
N ILE A 101 -8.60 10.64 4.76
CA ILE A 101 -7.46 9.73 4.49
C ILE A 101 -7.98 8.32 4.20
N LEU A 102 -8.88 7.79 5.03
CA LEU A 102 -9.47 6.45 4.83
C LEU A 102 -10.21 6.36 3.50
N LYS A 103 -10.96 7.40 3.11
CA LYS A 103 -11.62 7.45 1.80
C LYS A 103 -10.62 7.42 0.65
N ILE A 104 -9.49 8.11 0.77
CA ILE A 104 -8.42 8.07 -0.23
C ILE A 104 -7.84 6.66 -0.32
N MET A 105 -7.44 6.08 0.81
CA MET A 105 -6.86 4.72 0.85
C MET A 105 -7.81 3.68 0.28
N LYS A 106 -9.11 3.74 0.63
CA LYS A 106 -10.11 2.83 0.09
C LYS A 106 -10.23 2.95 -1.43
N LYS A 107 -10.25 4.19 -1.95
CA LYS A 107 -10.25 4.44 -3.40
C LYS A 107 -9.00 3.86 -4.06
N SER A 108 -7.81 4.07 -3.48
CA SER A 108 -6.56 3.54 -4.02
C SER A 108 -6.56 2.01 -4.06
N TRP A 109 -7.10 1.35 -3.02
CA TRP A 109 -7.28 -0.10 -3.01
C TRP A 109 -8.24 -0.56 -4.12
N ASP A 110 -9.42 0.08 -4.23
CA ASP A 110 -10.42 -0.29 -5.23
C ASP A 110 -9.89 -0.10 -6.67
N GLU A 111 -9.01 0.87 -6.90
CA GLU A 111 -8.33 1.07 -8.18
C GLU A 111 -7.21 0.03 -8.39
N GLN A 112 -6.40 -0.24 -7.36
CA GLN A 112 -5.32 -1.23 -7.41
C GLN A 112 -5.84 -2.64 -7.69
N ILE A 113 -6.97 -3.03 -7.09
CA ILE A 113 -7.53 -4.38 -7.27
C ILE A 113 -8.04 -4.60 -8.70
N ILE A 114 -8.55 -3.55 -9.35
CA ILE A 114 -8.94 -3.61 -10.77
C ILE A 114 -7.70 -3.87 -11.63
N LEU A 115 -6.61 -3.14 -11.38
CA LEU A 115 -5.35 -3.33 -12.09
C LEU A 115 -4.76 -4.73 -11.84
N CYS A 116 -4.80 -5.21 -10.60
CA CYS A 116 -4.31 -6.53 -10.22
C CYS A 116 -5.06 -7.66 -10.94
N ARG A 117 -6.39 -7.52 -11.14
CA ARG A 117 -7.19 -8.50 -11.89
C ARG A 117 -6.89 -8.53 -13.39
N LEU A 118 -6.31 -7.46 -13.93
CA LEU A 118 -5.90 -7.36 -15.34
C LEU A 118 -4.44 -7.75 -15.55
N CYS A 119 -3.64 -7.84 -14.47
CA CYS A 119 -2.22 -8.16 -14.57
C CYS A 119 -2.00 -9.67 -14.59
N HIS A 120 -0.96 -10.10 -15.33
CA HIS A 120 -0.63 -11.53 -15.46
C HIS A 120 0.17 -12.08 -14.25
N THR A 121 0.53 -11.22 -13.30
CA THR A 121 1.36 -11.61 -12.14
C THR A 121 0.59 -12.49 -11.15
N ASN A 122 -0.76 -12.39 -11.12
CA ASN A 122 -1.63 -13.19 -10.25
C ASN A 122 -1.23 -13.15 -8.76
N CYS A 123 -0.87 -11.96 -8.26
CA CYS A 123 -0.31 -11.83 -6.90
C CYS A 123 -1.27 -12.25 -5.79
N LEU A 124 -2.58 -12.09 -5.98
CA LEU A 124 -3.60 -12.43 -4.99
C LEU A 124 -3.93 -13.91 -4.91
N GLN A 125 -3.69 -14.63 -6.01
CA GLN A 125 -3.97 -16.05 -6.15
C GLN A 125 -2.74 -16.87 -5.75
N ASP A 126 -1.56 -16.44 -6.19
CA ASP A 126 -0.28 -17.12 -5.95
C ASP A 126 0.51 -16.44 -4.82
N ARG A 127 -0.16 -16.07 -3.72
CA ARG A 127 0.36 -15.18 -2.66
C ARG A 127 1.74 -15.57 -2.13
N ASP A 128 1.90 -16.86 -1.84
CA ASP A 128 3.11 -17.42 -1.23
C ASP A 128 4.20 -17.77 -2.26
N ALA A 129 3.89 -17.67 -3.55
CA ALA A 129 4.89 -17.90 -4.60
C ALA A 129 5.95 -16.80 -4.58
N ARG A 130 7.17 -17.16 -4.96
CA ARG A 130 8.26 -16.21 -5.14
C ARG A 130 7.89 -15.17 -6.21
N CYS A 131 8.16 -13.90 -5.92
CA CYS A 131 7.99 -12.79 -6.84
C CYS A 131 9.34 -12.29 -7.36
N TYR A 132 9.66 -12.62 -8.61
CA TYR A 132 10.89 -12.21 -9.27
C TYR A 132 10.94 -10.71 -9.61
N LEU A 133 9.82 -9.98 -9.51
CA LEU A 133 9.79 -8.53 -9.74
C LEU A 133 10.64 -7.74 -8.71
N PHE A 134 10.92 -8.33 -7.55
CA PHE A 134 11.86 -7.77 -6.58
C PHE A 134 13.31 -7.71 -7.10
N GLU A 135 13.67 -8.53 -8.08
CA GLU A 135 15.04 -8.62 -8.63
C GLU A 135 15.30 -7.54 -9.69
N GLY A 136 14.25 -6.93 -10.23
CA GLY A 136 14.32 -5.96 -11.34
C GLY A 136 13.79 -6.58 -12.64
N LEU A 137 13.15 -5.75 -13.47
CA LEU A 137 13.00 -6.12 -14.88
C LEU A 137 14.39 -5.93 -15.50
N GLU A 138 14.98 -7.01 -16.02
CA GLU A 138 16.09 -6.88 -16.97
C GLU A 138 15.65 -6.08 -18.22
#